data_AF-W6TK30-F1
#
_entry.id   AF-W6TK30-F1
#
_cell.length_a   1.000
_cell.length_b   1.000
_cell.length_c   1.000
_cell.angle_alpha   90.00
_cell.angle_beta   90.00
_cell.angle_gamma   90.00
#
_symmetry.space_group_name_H-M   'P 1'
#
loop_
_entity.id
_entity.type
_entity.pdbx_description
1 polymer ?
#
loop_
_entity_poly.entity_id
_entity_poly.type
_entity_poly.pdbx_seq_one_letter_code
_entity_poly.pdbx_strand_id
1 'polypeptide(L)' 'MGTKNTQILKNALTPQIKSTIETIKTKTKKFIEKVNNNSDNIKLPSEITSYENFKSS' A
#
# COMPACT_ATOMS: atom_id res chain seq x y z
N MET A 1 22.16 23.29 -11.96
CA MET A 1 20.81 23.92 -11.97
C MET A 1 19.67 22.88 -12.11
N GLY A 2 19.70 21.75 -11.38
CA GLY A 2 18.69 20.67 -11.53
C GLY A 2 17.92 20.26 -10.26
N THR A 3 18.23 20.85 -9.10
CA THR A 3 17.72 20.38 -7.80
C THR A 3 16.41 21.02 -7.38
N LYS A 4 16.20 22.33 -7.64
CA LYS A 4 14.99 23.06 -7.21
C LYS A 4 13.72 22.58 -7.92
N ASN A 5 13.76 22.41 -9.24
CA ASN A 5 12.58 21.95 -10.00
C ASN A 5 12.19 20.52 -9.62
N THR A 6 13.18 19.65 -9.39
CA THR A 6 12.98 18.30 -8.89
C THR A 6 12.37 18.29 -7.48
N GLN A 7 12.80 19.20 -6.61
CA GLN A 7 12.22 19.37 -5.26
C GLN A 7 10.76 19.82 -5.33
N ILE A 8 10.42 20.77 -6.21
CA ILE A 8 9.05 21.26 -6.41
C ILE A 8 8.16 20.13 -6.93
N LEU A 9 8.61 19.40 -7.94
CA LEU A 9 7.91 18.23 -8.48
C LEU A 9 7.69 17.16 -7.40
N LYS A 10 8.73 16.84 -6.62
CA LYS A 10 8.63 15.88 -5.52
C LYS A 10 7.60 16.34 -4.48
N ASN A 11 7.63 17.60 -4.08
CA ASN A 11 6.70 18.13 -3.08
C ASN A 11 5.26 18.14 -3.58
N ALA A 12 5.03 18.40 -4.87
CA ALA A 12 3.70 18.36 -5.47
C ALA A 12 3.14 16.93 -5.59
N LEU A 13 3.99 15.95 -5.94
CA LEU A 13 3.57 14.57 -6.18
C LEU A 13 3.52 13.71 -4.91
N THR A 14 4.36 13.99 -3.91
CA THR A 14 4.47 13.18 -2.69
C THR A 14 3.11 12.98 -1.99
N PRO A 15 2.25 14.01 -1.80
CA PRO A 15 0.95 13.82 -1.17
C PRO A 15 0.02 12.88 -1.96
N GLN A 16 0.01 13.01 -3.29
CA GLN A 16 -0.84 12.18 -4.16
C GLN A 16 -0.37 10.71 -4.16
N ILE A 17 0.95 10.50 -4.21
CA ILE A 17 1.56 9.17 -4.11
C ILE A 17 1.22 8.54 -2.75
N LYS A 18 1.38 9.28 -1.64
CA LYS A 18 1.00 8.80 -0.30
C LYS A 18 -0.48 8.42 -0.22
N SER A 19 -1.37 9.29 -0.69
CA SER A 19 -2.82 9.02 -0.70
C SER A 19 -3.19 7.77 -1.51
N THR A 20 -2.54 7.60 -2.67
CA THR A 20 -2.75 6.44 -3.53
C THR A 20 -2.27 5.15 -2.85
N ILE A 21 -1.09 5.17 -2.24
CA ILE A 21 -0.53 4.04 -1.50
C ILE A 21 -1.45 3.64 -0.33
N GLU A 22 -1.94 4.59 0.46
CA GLU A 22 -2.85 4.30 1.57
C GLU A 22 -4.19 3.72 1.09
N THR A 23 -4.69 4.19 -0.05
CA THR A 23 -5.89 3.63 -0.69
C THR A 23 -5.67 2.18 -1.12
N ILE A 24 -4.52 1.89 -1.74
CA ILE A 24 -4.15 0.53 -2.15
C ILE A 24 -4.05 -0.38 -0.93
N LYS A 25 -3.31 0.03 0.11
CA LYS A 25 -3.19 -0.73 1.37
C LYS A 25 -4.56 -1.04 1.97
N THR A 26 -5.46 -0.06 2.01
CA THR A 26 -6.82 -0.25 2.55
C THR A 26 -7.63 -1.26 1.73
N LYS A 27 -7.57 -1.20 0.39
CA LYS A 27 -8.27 -2.15 -0.47
C LYS A 27 -7.71 -3.57 -0.32
N THR A 28 -6.38 -3.70 -0.27
CA THR A 28 -5.71 -4.98 -0.03
C THR A 28 -6.11 -5.58 1.33
N LYS A 29 -6.27 -4.74 2.37
CA LYS A 29 -6.74 -5.18 3.69
C LYS A 29 -8.12 -5.78 3.65
N LYS A 30 -9.06 -5.05 3.05
CA LYS A 30 -10.43 -5.53 2.89
C LYS A 30 -10.49 -6.82 2.09
N PHE A 31 -9.64 -6.96 1.06
CA PHE A 31 -9.56 -8.20 0.29
C PHE A 31 -9.07 -9.37 1.14
N ILE A 32 -7.94 -9.21 1.85
CA ILE A 32 -7.38 -10.26 2.72
C ILE A 32 -8.38 -10.67 3.80
N GLU A 33 -9.00 -9.70 4.49
CA GLU A 33 -10.02 -9.96 5.50
C GLU A 33 -11.21 -10.74 4.91
N LYS A 34 -11.69 -10.34 3.73
CA LYS A 34 -12.79 -11.02 3.04
C LYS A 34 -12.43 -12.46 2.66
N VAL A 35 -11.22 -12.70 2.15
CA VAL A 35 -10.77 -14.04 1.74
C VAL A 35 -10.62 -14.93 2.96
N ASN A 36 -9.94 -14.46 4.01
CA ASN A 36 -9.63 -15.26 5.20
C ASN A 36 -10.83 -15.53 6.12
N ASN A 37 -11.87 -14.69 6.07
CA ASN A 37 -13.10 -14.87 6.85
C ASN A 37 -14.15 -15.75 6.14
N ASN A 38 -13.90 -16.16 4.89
CA ASN A 38 -14.77 -17.11 4.19
C ASN A 38 -14.30 -18.55 4.46
N SER A 39 -15.18 -19.39 5.02
CA SER A 39 -14.89 -20.78 5.36
C SER A 39 -14.58 -21.67 4.15
N ASP A 40 -15.06 -21.28 2.97
CA ASP A 40 -14.87 -22.04 1.72
C ASP A 40 -13.50 -21.77 1.08
N ASN A 41 -12.82 -20.71 1.54
CA ASN A 41 -11.50 -20.33 1.02
C ASN A 41 -10.38 -20.93 1.86
N ILE A 42 -9.29 -21.30 1.19
CA ILE A 42 -8.01 -21.52 1.85
C ILE A 42 -7.50 -20.16 2.34
N LYS A 43 -7.13 -20.09 3.63
CA LYS A 43 -6.54 -18.88 4.21
C LYS A 43 -5.25 -18.53 3.48
N LEU A 44 -5.07 -17.24 3.21
CA LEU A 44 -3.87 -16.73 2.58
C LEU A 44 -2.66 -16.92 3.53
N PRO A 45 -1.48 -17.28 2.98
CA PRO A 45 -0.24 -17.37 3.76
C PRO A 45 0.12 -16.09 4.51
N SER A 46 0.85 -16.23 5.62
CA SER A 46 1.30 -15.12 6.48
C SER A 46 2.16 -14.09 5.74
N GLU A 47 2.93 -14.52 4.74
CA GLU A 47 3.82 -13.69 3.93
C GLU A 47 3.02 -12.66 3.11
N ILE A 48 1.80 -13.03 2.70
CA ILE A 48 0.87 -12.19 1.93
C ILE A 48 0.03 -11.31 2.87
N THR A 49 -0.28 -11.81 4.07
CA THR A 49 -1.18 -11.14 5.02
C THR A 49 -0.44 -10.23 6.02
N SER A 50 0.88 -10.36 6.12
CA SER A 50 1.73 -9.50 6.94
C SER A 50 1.82 -8.09 6.37
N TYR A 51 1.18 -7.14 7.05
CA TYR A 51 1.21 -5.71 6.72
C TYR A 51 2.59 -5.06 6.88
N GLU A 52 3.48 -5.69 7.65
CA GLU A 52 4.85 -5.20 7.87
C GLU A 52 5.68 -5.26 6.57
N ASN A 53 5.32 -6.13 5.61
CA ASN A 53 5.94 -6.14 4.28
C ASN A 53 5.58 -4.92 3.41
N PHE A 54 4.53 -4.15 3.77
CA PHE A 54 4.23 -2.86 3.12
C PHE A 54 4.97 -1.68 3.77
N LYS A 55 5.72 -1.92 4.85
CA LYS A 55 6.70 -0.99 5.39
C LYS A 55 8.09 -1.47 4.98
N SER A 56 8.52 -1.14 3.78
CA SER A 56 9.95 -1.19 3.46
C SER A 56 10.29 -0.17 2.38
N SER A 57 11.30 0.64 2.73
CA SER A 57 11.96 1.76 2.01
C SER A 57 11.29 3.13 2.11
#